data_AF-A0A2D7A1D7-F1
#
_entry.id   AF-A0A2D7A1D7-F1
#
_cell.length_a   1.000
_cell.length_b   1.000
_cell.length_c   1.000
_cell.angle_alpha   90.00
_cell.angle_beta   90.00
_cell.angle_gamma   90.00
#
_symmetry.space_group_name_H-M   'P 1'
#
loop_
_entity.id
_entity.type
_entity.pdbx_description
1 polymer ?
#
loop_
_entity_poly.entity_id
_entity_poly.type
_entity_poly.pdbx_seq_one_letter_code
_entity_poly.pdbx_strand_id
1 'polypeptide(L)'
;MTVKVAINGFGRIGRNVFKLALEQSDLEIVAINDLTDAKTLAHLLKYDSVHGKFNGTIEAKEDAIVVNGKTIPIYAIRNPKECPWGELAVDVAVEATGIFAADRSEKGGYLDHIDAGAKQVVLTVPAKSKITTVVLGVNSEVITNDVNAYSNASCTTNCLAPIAKVLQDNFGIVKGYMTTVHAFTNDQQILDLPHKDLRRARAASQSIIPTTTGAAKAVGLVIPELVGKLDGMAMRVPVPDGSVVDLVVEVEKETTKEEVNQKMKEAASNGMKGILEYSEDPLVSCDIVGNPHSSIFDSLSTMVNGKMVKVVSWYDNEIGYSARVVDLIKAIS
;
A
#
# COMPACT_ATOMS: atom_id res chain seq x y z
N MET A 1 -8.50 22.90 -8.79
CA MET A 1 -9.29 22.91 -7.54
C MET A 1 -8.50 22.08 -6.54
N THR A 2 -8.52 22.45 -5.25
CA THR A 2 -7.86 21.67 -4.20
C THR A 2 -8.79 20.54 -3.80
N VAL A 3 -8.28 19.30 -3.77
CA VAL A 3 -9.04 18.10 -3.38
C VAL A 3 -9.06 18.02 -1.85
N LYS A 4 -10.26 17.97 -1.27
CA LYS A 4 -10.45 17.83 0.18
C LYS A 4 -10.45 16.37 0.60
N VAL A 5 -9.50 16.01 1.44
CA VAL A 5 -9.26 14.64 1.87
C VAL A 5 -9.55 14.49 3.36
N ALA A 6 -10.27 13.44 3.73
CA ALA A 6 -10.39 13.00 5.11
C ALA A 6 -9.71 11.65 5.31
N ILE A 7 -9.07 11.42 6.46
CA ILE A 7 -8.38 10.16 6.77
C ILE A 7 -9.10 9.46 7.92
N ASN A 8 -9.60 8.25 7.67
CA ASN A 8 -10.19 7.38 8.68
C ASN A 8 -9.17 6.31 9.10
N GLY A 9 -8.73 6.33 10.36
CA GLY A 9 -7.64 5.52 10.87
C GLY A 9 -6.29 6.22 10.70
N PHE A 10 -5.74 6.74 11.79
CA PHE A 10 -4.46 7.47 11.83
C PHE A 10 -3.31 6.58 12.33
N GLY A 11 -3.32 5.33 11.86
CA GLY A 11 -2.26 4.34 12.06
C GLY A 11 -1.03 4.61 11.19
N ARG A 12 -0.22 3.58 10.93
CA ARG A 12 1.02 3.70 10.14
C ARG A 12 0.76 4.26 8.73
N ILE A 13 -0.19 3.67 8.00
CA ILE A 13 -0.57 4.15 6.66
C ILE A 13 -1.22 5.53 6.71
N GLY A 14 -2.23 5.75 7.57
CA GLY A 14 -2.90 7.05 7.68
C GLY A 14 -1.94 8.22 7.97
N ARG A 15 -0.96 8.04 8.87
CA ARG A 15 0.06 9.06 9.13
C ARG A 15 1.00 9.29 7.95
N ASN A 16 1.39 8.24 7.23
CA ASN A 16 2.28 8.40 6.07
C ASN A 16 1.55 9.03 4.88
N VAL A 17 0.29 8.68 4.64
CA VAL A 17 -0.59 9.38 3.67
C VAL A 17 -0.71 10.85 4.04
N PHE A 18 -0.91 11.18 5.33
CA PHE A 18 -0.96 12.56 5.79
C PHE A 18 0.35 13.32 5.51
N LYS A 19 1.50 12.76 5.88
CA LYS A 19 2.81 13.38 5.64
C LYS A 19 3.02 13.66 4.15
N LEU A 20 2.75 12.68 3.27
CA LEU A 20 2.91 12.82 1.83
C LEU A 20 1.90 13.80 1.22
N ALA A 21 0.64 13.78 1.67
CA ALA A 21 -0.38 14.71 1.19
C ALA A 21 -0.09 16.17 1.57
N LEU A 22 0.56 16.43 2.71
CA LEU A 22 0.98 17.78 3.09
C LEU A 22 2.01 18.41 2.14
N GLU A 23 2.75 17.59 1.41
CA GLU A 23 3.73 18.03 0.40
C GLU A 23 3.06 18.35 -0.94
N GLN A 24 1.76 18.04 -1.10
CA GLN A 24 0.99 18.25 -2.31
C GLN A 24 0.17 19.53 -2.21
N SER A 25 0.43 20.53 -3.06
CA SER A 25 -0.29 21.81 -3.05
C SER A 25 -1.76 21.69 -3.51
N ASP A 26 -2.09 20.61 -4.22
CA ASP A 26 -3.40 20.30 -4.77
C ASP A 26 -4.27 19.45 -3.82
N LEU A 27 -3.74 19.04 -2.67
CA LEU A 27 -4.48 18.30 -1.64
C LEU A 27 -4.63 19.11 -0.35
N GLU A 28 -5.78 18.98 0.30
CA GLU A 28 -6.06 19.56 1.61
C GLU A 28 -6.62 18.49 2.54
N ILE A 29 -5.89 18.13 3.60
CA ILE A 29 -6.43 17.29 4.66
C ILE A 29 -7.38 18.13 5.52
N VAL A 30 -8.68 17.84 5.45
CA VAL A 30 -9.72 18.59 6.15
C VAL A 30 -10.16 17.95 7.46
N ALA A 31 -9.87 16.67 7.68
CA ALA A 31 -10.19 15.96 8.91
C ALA A 31 -9.45 14.63 9.06
N ILE A 32 -9.30 14.21 10.32
CA ILE A 32 -8.82 12.88 10.70
C ILE A 32 -9.85 12.27 11.67
N ASN A 33 -10.21 11.00 11.46
CA ASN A 33 -10.99 10.22 12.42
C ASN A 33 -10.15 9.06 12.94
N ASP A 34 -9.95 8.99 14.26
CA ASP A 34 -9.29 7.88 14.95
C ASP A 34 -9.82 7.74 16.37
N LEU A 35 -9.91 6.53 16.92
CA LEU A 35 -10.46 6.27 18.25
C LEU A 35 -9.44 6.56 19.37
N THR A 36 -8.76 7.70 19.26
CA THR A 36 -7.63 8.13 20.10
C THR A 36 -7.65 9.66 20.25
N ASP A 37 -7.12 10.20 21.35
CA ASP A 37 -7.08 11.64 21.60
C ASP A 37 -6.05 12.39 20.72
N ALA A 38 -6.32 13.69 20.46
CA ALA A 38 -5.48 14.52 19.59
C ALA A 38 -4.03 14.67 20.08
N LYS A 39 -3.78 14.64 21.40
CA LYS A 39 -2.41 14.73 21.96
C LYS A 39 -1.59 13.48 21.63
N THR A 40 -2.19 12.31 21.76
CA THR A 40 -1.57 11.04 21.36
C THR A 40 -1.31 11.00 19.86
N LEU A 41 -2.28 11.38 19.02
CA LEU A 41 -2.11 11.42 17.56
C LEU A 41 -1.01 12.40 17.13
N ALA A 42 -0.97 13.60 17.72
CA ALA A 42 0.09 14.58 17.49
C ALA A 42 1.48 14.04 17.86
N HIS A 43 1.57 13.31 18.98
CA HIS A 43 2.83 12.69 19.40
C HIS A 43 3.31 11.63 18.38
N LEU A 44 2.42 10.73 17.96
CA LEU A 44 2.72 9.66 17.01
C LEU A 44 2.98 10.16 15.58
N LEU A 45 2.45 11.34 15.23
CA LEU A 45 2.81 12.02 13.99
C LEU A 45 4.19 12.67 14.09
N LYS A 46 4.54 13.24 15.25
CA LYS A 46 5.81 13.93 15.48
C LYS A 46 7.01 13.00 15.54
N TYR A 47 6.84 11.81 16.13
CA TYR A 47 7.91 10.85 16.37
C TYR A 47 7.56 9.50 15.76
N ASP A 48 8.35 9.08 14.77
CA ASP A 48 8.24 7.79 14.12
C ASP A 48 9.57 7.03 14.23
N SER A 49 9.54 5.79 14.73
CA SER A 49 10.75 5.00 14.94
C SER A 49 11.39 4.52 13.63
N VAL A 50 10.64 4.47 12.53
CA VAL A 50 11.11 4.03 11.21
C VAL A 50 11.47 5.25 10.37
N HIS A 51 10.54 6.20 10.29
CA HIS A 51 10.64 7.35 9.38
C HIS A 51 11.20 8.61 10.05
N GLY A 52 11.63 8.51 11.31
CA GLY A 52 12.24 9.59 12.06
C GLY A 52 11.24 10.65 12.55
N LYS A 53 11.79 11.82 12.89
CA LYS A 53 11.00 12.94 13.41
C LYS A 53 10.36 13.73 12.26
N PHE A 54 9.10 14.11 12.41
CA PHE A 54 8.42 14.97 11.44
C PHE A 54 9.16 16.30 11.24
N ASN A 55 9.36 16.68 9.97
CA ASN A 55 10.00 17.93 9.59
C ASN A 55 8.97 19.07 9.51
N GLY A 56 8.65 19.67 10.66
CA GLY A 56 7.71 20.77 10.77
C GLY A 56 7.25 21.02 12.21
N THR A 57 6.21 21.84 12.36
CA THR A 57 5.59 22.11 13.66
C THR A 57 4.34 21.29 13.86
N ILE A 58 4.19 20.71 15.05
CA ILE A 58 3.01 19.96 15.46
C ILE A 58 2.64 20.37 16.88
N GLU A 59 1.39 20.81 17.06
CA GLU A 59 0.79 21.14 18.35
C GLU A 59 -0.55 20.42 18.50
N ALA A 60 -0.86 19.95 19.70
CA ALA A 60 -2.15 19.36 20.01
C ALA A 60 -3.07 20.40 20.64
N LYS A 61 -4.33 20.41 20.22
CA LYS A 61 -5.46 21.07 20.90
C LYS A 61 -6.36 19.99 21.51
N GLU A 62 -7.52 20.37 22.03
CA GLU A 62 -8.47 19.45 22.65
C GLU A 62 -9.07 18.46 21.62
N ASP A 63 -9.54 18.98 20.49
CA ASP A 63 -10.26 18.27 19.43
C ASP A 63 -9.60 18.44 18.04
N ALA A 64 -8.34 18.87 18.01
CA ALA A 64 -7.62 19.16 16.78
C ALA A 64 -6.11 19.01 16.92
N ILE A 65 -5.41 18.85 15.81
CA ILE A 65 -3.96 19.02 15.71
C ILE A 65 -3.66 20.24 14.85
N VAL A 66 -2.62 21.01 15.20
CA VAL A 66 -2.11 22.10 14.37
C VAL A 66 -0.80 21.66 13.75
N VAL A 67 -0.76 21.54 12.43
CA VAL A 67 0.44 21.13 11.68
C VAL A 67 0.84 22.24 10.73
N ASN A 68 2.08 22.74 10.88
CA ASN A 68 2.60 23.87 10.09
C ASN A 68 1.65 25.08 10.08
N GLY A 69 1.01 25.36 11.23
CA GLY A 69 0.05 26.46 11.41
C GLY A 69 -1.39 26.18 10.93
N LYS A 70 -1.64 25.06 10.24
CA LYS A 70 -3.00 24.66 9.82
C LYS A 70 -3.66 23.81 10.89
N THR A 71 -4.90 24.14 11.26
CA THR A 71 -5.68 23.35 12.22
C THR A 71 -6.45 22.26 11.49
N ILE A 72 -6.27 21.00 11.90
CA ILE A 72 -6.98 19.83 11.39
C ILE A 72 -7.83 19.25 12.52
N PRO A 73 -9.16 19.20 12.38
CA PRO A 73 -10.03 18.60 13.39
C PRO A 73 -9.81 17.08 13.49
N ILE A 74 -9.88 16.59 14.73
CA ILE A 74 -9.80 15.17 15.08
C ILE A 74 -11.19 14.72 15.55
N TYR A 75 -11.67 13.63 14.96
CA TYR A 75 -12.90 12.95 15.36
C TYR A 75 -12.55 11.60 15.98
N ALA A 76 -13.40 11.13 16.89
CA ALA A 76 -13.32 9.81 17.53
C ALA A 76 -14.62 9.03 17.34
N ILE A 77 -15.07 8.93 16.09
CA ILE A 77 -16.35 8.34 15.69
C ILE A 77 -16.13 6.88 15.28
N ARG A 78 -16.90 5.97 15.90
CA ARG A 78 -16.76 4.52 15.66
C ARG A 78 -17.35 4.07 14.33
N ASN A 79 -18.49 4.64 13.95
CA ASN A 79 -19.20 4.29 12.73
C ASN A 79 -18.88 5.33 11.65
N PRO A 80 -18.24 4.97 10.52
CA PRO A 80 -17.90 5.92 9.47
C PRO A 80 -19.08 6.72 8.92
N LYS A 81 -20.30 6.15 9.00
CA LYS A 81 -21.55 6.79 8.57
C LYS A 81 -21.92 8.05 9.36
N GLU A 82 -21.40 8.18 10.58
CA GLU A 82 -21.67 9.30 11.49
C GLU A 82 -20.63 10.41 11.34
N CYS A 83 -19.58 10.21 10.53
CA CYS A 83 -18.57 11.22 10.32
C CYS A 83 -19.13 12.41 9.51
N PRO A 84 -18.70 13.66 9.78
CA PRO A 84 -19.27 14.86 9.16
C PRO A 84 -18.68 15.15 7.76
N TRP A 85 -18.52 14.13 6.91
CA TRP A 85 -17.85 14.28 5.60
C TRP A 85 -18.60 15.24 4.66
N GLY A 86 -19.93 15.19 4.65
CA GLY A 86 -20.75 16.11 3.89
C GLY A 86 -20.61 17.57 4.36
N GLU A 87 -20.57 17.80 5.68
CA GLU A 87 -20.39 19.15 6.25
C GLU A 87 -19.01 19.74 5.91
N LEU A 88 -17.99 18.89 5.87
CA LEU A 88 -16.62 19.26 5.52
C LEU A 88 -16.37 19.32 4.01
N ALA A 89 -17.36 18.94 3.20
CA ALA A 89 -17.28 18.81 1.75
C ALA A 89 -16.09 17.93 1.30
N VAL A 90 -15.96 16.75 1.91
CA VAL A 90 -14.90 15.79 1.58
C VAL A 90 -15.06 15.26 0.16
N ASP A 91 -14.02 15.42 -0.65
CA ASP A 91 -13.95 14.82 -1.98
C ASP A 91 -13.55 13.34 -1.87
N VAL A 92 -12.48 13.04 -1.11
CA VAL A 92 -11.99 11.66 -0.94
C VAL A 92 -11.81 11.31 0.53
N ALA A 93 -12.45 10.22 0.96
CA ALA A 93 -12.18 9.59 2.25
C ALA A 93 -11.17 8.45 2.08
N VAL A 94 -10.07 8.50 2.83
CA VAL A 94 -9.07 7.42 2.91
C VAL A 94 -9.44 6.50 4.06
N GLU A 95 -9.85 5.27 3.73
CA GLU A 95 -10.16 4.22 4.70
C GLU A 95 -8.89 3.41 5.03
N ALA A 96 -8.22 3.83 6.11
CA ALA A 96 -6.94 3.30 6.58
C ALA A 96 -7.00 2.58 7.95
N THR A 97 -8.20 2.23 8.43
CA THR A 97 -8.35 1.45 9.67
C THR A 97 -8.04 -0.04 9.47
N GLY A 98 -8.24 -0.55 8.24
CA GLY A 98 -8.20 -1.97 7.92
C GLY A 98 -9.40 -2.78 8.46
N ILE A 99 -10.35 -2.13 9.13
CA ILE A 99 -11.55 -2.76 9.72
C ILE A 99 -12.67 -2.79 8.69
N PHE A 100 -12.95 -1.66 8.04
CA PHE A 100 -14.07 -1.47 7.10
C PHE A 100 -13.76 -1.97 5.68
N ALA A 101 -13.22 -3.19 5.58
CA ALA A 101 -12.76 -3.77 4.31
C ALA A 101 -13.89 -4.37 3.45
N ALA A 102 -15.13 -4.40 3.92
CA ALA A 102 -16.30 -4.82 3.15
C ALA A 102 -17.16 -3.59 2.79
N ASP A 103 -17.95 -3.71 1.72
CA ASP A 103 -18.88 -2.66 1.27
C ASP A 103 -19.85 -2.28 2.40
N ARG A 104 -20.44 -3.29 3.03
CA ARG A 104 -21.32 -3.20 4.20
C ARG A 104 -21.06 -4.37 5.15
N SER A 105 -21.19 -4.14 6.45
CA SER A 105 -21.19 -5.20 7.46
C SER A 105 -21.94 -4.76 8.72
N GLU A 106 -22.14 -5.66 9.68
CA GLU A 106 -22.73 -5.32 10.99
C GLU A 106 -21.96 -4.21 11.72
N LYS A 107 -20.63 -4.14 11.52
CA LYS A 107 -19.77 -3.13 12.14
C LYS A 107 -19.66 -1.85 11.32
N GLY A 108 -20.24 -1.81 10.12
CA GLY A 108 -20.03 -0.78 9.09
C GLY A 108 -19.15 -1.27 7.93
N GLY A 109 -19.04 -0.48 6.88
CA GLY A 109 -18.26 -0.78 5.67
C GLY A 109 -17.71 0.46 4.98
N TYR A 110 -16.82 0.29 3.99
CA TYR A 110 -16.17 1.43 3.34
C TYR A 110 -17.14 2.36 2.62
N LEU A 111 -18.30 1.87 2.17
CA LEU A 111 -19.32 2.72 1.55
C LEU A 111 -20.05 3.62 2.57
N ASP A 112 -19.85 3.42 3.88
CA ASP A 112 -20.47 4.27 4.90
C ASP A 112 -19.90 5.69 4.85
N HIS A 113 -18.67 5.86 4.36
CA HIS A 113 -18.09 7.17 4.05
C HIS A 113 -18.88 7.93 2.98
N ILE A 114 -19.41 7.21 1.96
CA ILE A 114 -20.26 7.81 0.92
C ILE A 114 -21.60 8.24 1.53
N ASP A 115 -22.20 7.38 2.36
CA ASP A 115 -23.43 7.71 3.08
C ASP A 115 -23.26 8.95 4.00
N ALA A 116 -22.06 9.13 4.57
CA ALA A 116 -21.67 10.29 5.38
C ALA A 116 -21.36 11.56 4.56
N GLY A 117 -21.36 11.46 3.23
CA GLY A 117 -21.25 12.60 2.32
C GLY A 117 -19.88 12.81 1.66
N ALA A 118 -18.93 11.87 1.79
CA ALA A 118 -17.73 11.88 0.95
C ALA A 118 -18.10 11.53 -0.50
N LYS A 119 -17.42 12.11 -1.50
CA LYS A 119 -17.72 11.81 -2.92
C LYS A 119 -17.11 10.48 -3.37
N GLN A 120 -15.90 10.18 -2.90
CA GLN A 120 -15.17 8.95 -3.21
C GLN A 120 -14.45 8.36 -1.99
N VAL A 121 -14.10 7.08 -2.10
CA VAL A 121 -13.37 6.34 -1.06
C VAL A 121 -12.16 5.62 -1.65
N VAL A 122 -11.02 5.74 -0.97
CA VAL A 122 -9.82 4.92 -1.22
C VAL A 122 -9.61 3.97 -0.04
N LEU A 123 -9.75 2.68 -0.29
CA LEU A 123 -9.49 1.62 0.68
C LEU A 123 -8.02 1.21 0.63
N THR A 124 -7.34 1.25 1.78
CA THR A 124 -5.89 0.97 1.88
C THR A 124 -5.56 -0.49 2.24
N VAL A 125 -6.49 -1.41 1.99
CA VAL A 125 -6.34 -2.86 2.16
C VAL A 125 -7.10 -3.60 1.06
N PRO A 126 -6.79 -4.89 0.80
CA PRO A 126 -7.63 -5.72 -0.05
C PRO A 126 -9.06 -5.82 0.50
N ALA A 127 -10.05 -5.57 -0.35
CA ALA A 127 -11.45 -5.66 0.06
C ALA A 127 -11.90 -7.11 0.28
N LYS A 128 -12.91 -7.26 1.13
CA LYS A 128 -13.65 -8.51 1.37
C LYS A 128 -14.91 -8.64 0.50
N SER A 129 -15.29 -7.57 -0.19
CA SER A 129 -16.39 -7.47 -1.14
C SER A 129 -15.85 -7.10 -2.54
N LYS A 130 -16.70 -7.18 -3.56
CA LYS A 130 -16.33 -6.77 -4.92
C LYS A 130 -16.15 -5.25 -4.95
N ILE A 131 -14.98 -4.79 -5.37
CA ILE A 131 -14.62 -3.38 -5.56
C ILE A 131 -13.64 -3.28 -6.73
N THR A 132 -13.63 -2.14 -7.43
CA THR A 132 -12.60 -1.86 -8.43
C THR A 132 -11.24 -1.74 -7.74
N THR A 133 -10.32 -2.64 -8.08
CA THR A 133 -8.96 -2.66 -7.53
C THR A 133 -8.02 -2.01 -8.53
N VAL A 134 -7.20 -1.08 -8.05
CA VAL A 134 -6.26 -0.32 -8.88
C VAL A 134 -4.85 -0.55 -8.38
N VAL A 135 -3.94 -0.82 -9.31
CA VAL A 135 -2.50 -0.66 -9.14
C VAL A 135 -2.03 0.30 -10.23
N LEU A 136 -1.59 1.49 -9.80
CA LEU A 136 -1.14 2.53 -10.72
C LEU A 136 0.07 2.06 -11.54
N GLY A 137 0.09 2.41 -12.83
CA GLY A 137 1.09 1.93 -13.78
C GLY A 137 0.83 0.52 -14.32
N VAL A 138 -0.20 -0.19 -13.82
CA VAL A 138 -0.58 -1.54 -14.27
C VAL A 138 -1.93 -1.54 -14.97
N ASN A 139 -2.97 -1.04 -14.30
CA ASN A 139 -4.35 -1.04 -14.79
C ASN A 139 -5.08 0.29 -14.56
N SER A 140 -4.38 1.41 -14.71
CA SER A 140 -4.92 2.75 -14.42
C SER A 140 -6.14 3.12 -15.27
N GLU A 141 -6.35 2.47 -16.41
CA GLU A 141 -7.50 2.65 -17.30
C GLU A 141 -8.85 2.24 -16.70
N VAL A 142 -8.87 1.51 -15.57
CA VAL A 142 -10.12 1.15 -14.87
C VAL A 142 -10.65 2.29 -13.99
N ILE A 143 -9.93 3.40 -13.89
CA ILE A 143 -10.37 4.60 -13.18
C ILE A 143 -11.37 5.35 -14.06
N THR A 144 -12.57 5.58 -13.53
CA THR A 144 -13.74 6.11 -14.23
C THR A 144 -14.59 6.95 -13.27
N ASN A 145 -15.33 7.93 -13.81
CA ASN A 145 -16.09 8.87 -12.97
C ASN A 145 -17.36 8.27 -12.34
N ASP A 146 -17.77 7.06 -12.71
CA ASP A 146 -18.96 6.37 -12.22
C ASP A 146 -18.70 5.48 -10.99
N VAL A 147 -17.43 5.30 -10.61
CA VAL A 147 -17.04 4.52 -9.43
C VAL A 147 -16.74 5.46 -8.28
N ASN A 148 -17.38 5.19 -7.13
CA ASN A 148 -17.23 5.98 -5.91
C ASN A 148 -16.33 5.32 -4.85
N ALA A 149 -15.79 4.12 -5.11
CA ALA A 149 -14.89 3.44 -4.18
C ALA A 149 -13.86 2.58 -4.92
N TYR A 150 -12.60 2.75 -4.56
CA TYR A 150 -11.47 1.99 -5.11
C TYR A 150 -10.68 1.30 -3.99
N SER A 151 -10.20 0.09 -4.25
CA SER A 151 -9.17 -0.54 -3.42
C SER A 151 -7.81 -0.29 -4.04
N ASN A 152 -6.88 0.26 -3.24
CA ASN A 152 -5.48 0.39 -3.63
C ASN A 152 -4.70 -0.93 -3.42
N ALA A 153 -5.39 -2.08 -3.42
CA ALA A 153 -4.84 -3.40 -3.17
C ALA A 153 -4.01 -3.49 -1.86
N SER A 154 -2.87 -4.17 -1.88
CA SER A 154 -1.90 -4.25 -0.78
C SER A 154 -0.53 -3.72 -1.22
N CYS A 155 0.35 -3.43 -0.26
CA CYS A 155 1.75 -3.07 -0.53
C CYS A 155 2.46 -4.14 -1.37
N THR A 156 2.33 -5.42 -1.03
CA THR A 156 2.92 -6.53 -1.80
C THR A 156 2.33 -6.63 -3.21
N THR A 157 1.02 -6.39 -3.40
CA THR A 157 0.42 -6.38 -4.75
C THR A 157 0.94 -5.22 -5.59
N ASN A 158 1.09 -4.02 -4.99
CA ASN A 158 1.66 -2.86 -5.67
C ASN A 158 3.13 -3.07 -6.06
N CYS A 159 3.89 -3.86 -5.28
CA CYS A 159 5.25 -4.25 -5.65
C CYS A 159 5.28 -5.33 -6.74
N LEU A 160 4.47 -6.38 -6.61
CA LEU A 160 4.49 -7.54 -7.50
C LEU A 160 3.89 -7.24 -8.89
N ALA A 161 2.80 -6.48 -8.97
CA ALA A 161 2.07 -6.32 -10.22
C ALA A 161 2.87 -5.59 -11.32
N PRO A 162 3.65 -4.52 -11.06
CA PRO A 162 4.51 -3.89 -12.07
C PRO A 162 5.51 -4.86 -12.71
N ILE A 163 6.27 -5.61 -11.90
CA ILE A 163 7.25 -6.59 -12.42
C ILE A 163 6.55 -7.77 -13.12
N ALA A 164 5.40 -8.21 -12.62
CA ALA A 164 4.63 -9.28 -13.26
C ALA A 164 4.08 -8.81 -14.61
N LYS A 165 3.64 -7.55 -14.74
CA LYS A 165 3.18 -6.97 -16.01
C LYS A 165 4.30 -6.90 -17.03
N VAL A 166 5.49 -6.44 -16.63
CA VAL A 166 6.66 -6.41 -17.54
C VAL A 166 7.00 -7.81 -18.05
N LEU A 167 7.02 -8.80 -17.17
CA LEU A 167 7.30 -10.19 -17.56
C LEU A 167 6.19 -10.77 -18.45
N GLN A 168 4.93 -10.53 -18.10
CA GLN A 168 3.77 -10.99 -18.87
C GLN A 168 3.76 -10.41 -20.27
N ASP A 169 3.92 -9.09 -20.42
CA ASP A 169 3.82 -8.39 -21.69
C ASP A 169 4.97 -8.75 -22.65
N ASN A 170 6.16 -9.12 -22.13
CA ASN A 170 7.35 -9.37 -22.95
C ASN A 170 7.66 -10.85 -23.16
N PHE A 171 7.32 -11.71 -22.21
CA PHE A 171 7.72 -13.13 -22.21
C PHE A 171 6.55 -14.11 -22.03
N GLY A 172 5.39 -13.64 -21.58
CA GLY A 172 4.19 -14.44 -21.31
C GLY A 172 4.38 -15.35 -20.10
N ILE A 173 3.74 -15.07 -18.97
CA ILE A 173 3.79 -15.95 -17.79
C ILE A 173 2.86 -17.14 -18.01
N VAL A 174 3.39 -18.35 -17.86
CA VAL A 174 2.63 -19.61 -17.86
C VAL A 174 2.07 -19.86 -16.46
N LYS A 175 2.95 -19.86 -15.45
CA LYS A 175 2.63 -20.05 -14.03
C LYS A 175 3.81 -19.62 -13.17
N GLY A 176 3.58 -19.38 -11.89
CA GLY A 176 4.67 -19.07 -10.97
C GLY A 176 4.26 -19.01 -9.51
N TYR A 177 5.28 -18.93 -8.67
CA TYR A 177 5.13 -18.74 -7.24
C TYR A 177 5.84 -17.45 -6.81
N MET A 178 5.23 -16.77 -5.85
CA MET A 178 5.81 -15.62 -5.18
C MET A 178 6.05 -15.92 -3.71
N THR A 179 7.23 -15.58 -3.21
CA THR A 179 7.49 -15.47 -1.77
C THR A 179 7.79 -14.02 -1.44
N THR A 180 7.08 -13.46 -0.46
CA THR A 180 7.43 -12.15 0.09
C THR A 180 8.13 -12.32 1.43
N VAL A 181 9.37 -11.84 1.54
CA VAL A 181 10.04 -11.69 2.83
C VAL A 181 9.68 -10.31 3.32
N HIS A 182 8.79 -10.26 4.30
CA HIS A 182 8.06 -9.06 4.64
C HIS A 182 8.43 -8.60 6.04
N ALA A 183 8.66 -7.30 6.20
CA ALA A 183 8.71 -6.63 7.49
C ALA A 183 7.49 -7.03 8.35
N PHE A 184 7.68 -7.12 9.67
CA PHE A 184 6.54 -7.40 10.52
C PHE A 184 5.52 -6.24 10.48
N THR A 185 4.28 -6.52 10.84
CA THR A 185 3.22 -5.50 10.92
C THR A 185 2.56 -5.57 12.29
N ASN A 186 1.63 -4.65 12.55
CA ASN A 186 0.82 -4.66 13.78
C ASN A 186 -0.05 -5.92 13.95
N ASP A 187 -0.12 -6.79 12.94
CA ASP A 187 -0.85 -8.07 13.00
C ASP A 187 0.01 -9.19 13.63
N GLN A 188 1.33 -9.01 13.77
CA GLN A 188 2.19 -9.93 14.52
C GLN A 188 2.30 -9.49 15.99
N GLN A 189 2.53 -10.46 16.88
CA GLN A 189 2.57 -10.20 18.32
C GLN A 189 3.99 -9.91 18.80
N ILE A 190 4.15 -8.93 19.69
CA ILE A 190 5.46 -8.62 20.30
C ILE A 190 5.96 -9.81 21.15
N LEU A 191 5.05 -10.44 21.88
CA LEU A 191 5.26 -11.64 22.69
C LEU A 191 4.23 -12.71 22.30
N ASP A 192 4.40 -13.94 22.81
CA ASP A 192 3.46 -15.01 22.53
C ASP A 192 2.06 -14.67 23.07
N LEU A 193 1.08 -14.44 22.17
CA LEU A 193 -0.28 -13.99 22.48
C LEU A 193 -1.33 -14.65 21.57
N PRO A 194 -2.61 -14.77 22.00
CA PRO A 194 -3.66 -15.39 21.20
C PRO A 194 -3.83 -14.75 19.82
N HIS A 195 -3.84 -15.58 18.78
CA HIS A 195 -4.10 -15.15 17.40
C HIS A 195 -4.72 -16.30 16.58
N LYS A 196 -5.57 -15.98 15.60
CA LYS A 196 -6.27 -16.99 14.76
C LYS A 196 -5.31 -17.81 13.89
N ASP A 197 -4.21 -17.20 13.45
CA ASP A 197 -3.06 -17.86 12.84
C ASP A 197 -2.03 -18.09 13.96
N LEU A 198 -1.88 -19.34 14.41
CA LEU A 198 -0.99 -19.73 15.51
C LEU A 198 0.49 -19.45 15.23
N ARG A 199 0.90 -19.24 13.98
CA ARG A 199 2.27 -18.81 13.67
C ARG A 199 2.47 -17.33 13.98
N ARG A 200 1.47 -16.49 13.68
CA ARG A 200 1.48 -15.05 14.03
C ARG A 200 1.25 -14.78 15.52
N ALA A 201 0.84 -15.80 16.28
CA ALA A 201 0.74 -15.77 17.74
C ALA A 201 2.12 -15.71 18.43
N ARG A 202 3.22 -16.01 17.73
CA ARG A 202 4.56 -16.11 18.31
C ARG A 202 5.28 -14.76 18.29
N ALA A 203 6.18 -14.55 19.24
CA ALA A 203 6.99 -13.35 19.39
C ALA A 203 7.72 -12.96 18.08
N ALA A 204 7.32 -11.83 17.50
CA ALA A 204 7.70 -11.40 16.16
C ALA A 204 9.20 -11.11 16.01
N SER A 205 9.89 -10.74 17.10
CA SER A 205 11.32 -10.44 17.09
C SER A 205 12.22 -11.67 17.07
N GLN A 206 11.67 -12.88 17.32
CA GLN A 206 12.45 -14.10 17.54
C GLN A 206 12.34 -15.12 16.39
N SER A 207 11.51 -14.85 15.38
CA SER A 207 11.14 -15.87 14.39
C SER A 207 11.04 -15.31 12.98
N ILE A 208 11.38 -16.16 12.02
CA ILE A 208 10.85 -16.08 10.65
C ILE A 208 9.49 -16.77 10.66
N ILE A 209 8.41 -16.08 10.31
CA ILE A 209 7.03 -16.58 10.48
C ILE A 209 6.41 -16.84 9.10
N PRO A 210 6.30 -18.10 8.65
CA PRO A 210 5.63 -18.43 7.40
C PRO A 210 4.12 -18.23 7.51
N THR A 211 3.51 -17.52 6.57
CA THR A 211 2.06 -17.25 6.58
C THR A 211 1.49 -17.11 5.17
N THR A 212 0.17 -17.17 5.05
CA THR A 212 -0.53 -16.99 3.78
C THR A 212 -0.55 -15.52 3.37
N THR A 213 -0.56 -15.28 2.06
CA THR A 213 -0.76 -13.96 1.47
C THR A 213 -1.74 -14.06 0.31
N GLY A 214 -2.64 -13.08 0.18
CA GLY A 214 -3.51 -12.95 -0.98
C GLY A 214 -2.88 -12.19 -2.14
N ALA A 215 -1.67 -11.64 -1.97
CA ALA A 215 -1.12 -10.65 -2.89
C ALA A 215 -0.89 -11.20 -4.31
N ALA A 216 -0.37 -12.42 -4.45
CA ALA A 216 -0.19 -13.08 -5.74
C ALA A 216 -1.53 -13.32 -6.46
N LYS A 217 -2.54 -13.79 -5.73
CA LYS A 217 -3.90 -13.99 -6.29
C LYS A 217 -4.54 -12.67 -6.70
N ALA A 218 -4.30 -11.61 -5.93
CA ALA A 218 -4.80 -10.26 -6.22
C ALA A 218 -4.19 -9.65 -7.48
N VAL A 219 -3.04 -10.12 -7.97
CA VAL A 219 -2.50 -9.70 -9.28
C VAL A 219 -3.48 -10.03 -10.39
N GLY A 220 -4.20 -11.15 -10.31
CA GLY A 220 -5.24 -11.51 -11.30
C GLY A 220 -6.41 -10.52 -11.35
N LEU A 221 -6.60 -9.69 -10.33
CA LEU A 221 -7.63 -8.62 -10.34
C LEU A 221 -7.21 -7.41 -11.18
N VAL A 222 -5.89 -7.21 -11.36
CA VAL A 222 -5.32 -6.05 -12.06
C VAL A 222 -4.59 -6.42 -13.35
N ILE A 223 -4.26 -7.70 -13.54
CA ILE A 223 -3.72 -8.27 -14.79
C ILE A 223 -4.54 -9.53 -15.08
N PRO A 224 -5.68 -9.40 -15.79
CA PRO A 224 -6.61 -10.52 -16.01
C PRO A 224 -5.98 -11.76 -16.64
N GLU A 225 -4.94 -11.60 -17.47
CA GLU A 225 -4.18 -12.68 -18.10
C GLU A 225 -3.44 -13.59 -17.09
N LEU A 226 -3.29 -13.13 -15.84
CA LEU A 226 -2.60 -13.83 -14.76
C LEU A 226 -3.56 -14.51 -13.76
N VAL A 227 -4.87 -14.46 -13.98
CA VAL A 227 -5.85 -15.18 -13.15
C VAL A 227 -5.53 -16.67 -13.11
N GLY A 228 -5.32 -17.19 -11.90
CA GLY A 228 -5.01 -18.61 -11.66
C GLY A 228 -3.57 -19.04 -12.00
N LYS A 229 -2.71 -18.12 -12.48
CA LYS A 229 -1.33 -18.43 -12.85
C LYS A 229 -0.32 -18.21 -11.72
N LEU A 230 -0.62 -17.31 -10.79
CA LEU A 230 0.27 -16.96 -9.67
C LEU A 230 -0.36 -17.35 -8.33
N ASP A 231 0.42 -18.01 -7.49
CA ASP A 231 0.13 -18.20 -6.06
C ASP A 231 1.38 -17.81 -5.24
N GLY A 232 1.27 -17.74 -3.92
CA GLY A 232 2.40 -17.35 -3.11
C GLY A 232 2.21 -17.44 -1.61
N MET A 233 3.30 -17.16 -0.90
CA MET A 233 3.34 -17.12 0.55
C MET A 233 4.15 -15.92 1.05
N ALA A 234 4.08 -15.68 2.36
CA ALA A 234 4.87 -14.67 3.03
C ALA A 234 5.72 -15.30 4.14
N MET A 235 6.88 -14.71 4.39
CA MET A 235 7.70 -14.94 5.57
C MET A 235 7.86 -13.62 6.30
N ARG A 236 7.29 -13.49 7.50
CA ARG A 236 7.49 -12.29 8.33
C ARG A 236 8.85 -12.38 9.02
N VAL A 237 9.64 -11.32 8.96
CA VAL A 237 10.98 -11.27 9.56
C VAL A 237 11.10 -10.04 10.47
N PRO A 238 12.00 -10.06 11.48
CA PRO A 238 12.12 -9.00 12.48
C PRO A 238 12.84 -7.75 11.95
N VAL A 239 12.35 -7.22 10.84
CA VAL A 239 12.75 -5.91 10.29
C VAL A 239 11.56 -4.95 10.38
N PRO A 240 11.79 -3.67 10.70
CA PRO A 240 10.70 -2.74 11.00
C PRO A 240 9.98 -2.20 9.77
N ASP A 241 10.70 -2.14 8.65
CA ASP A 241 10.19 -1.78 7.34
C ASP A 241 11.18 -2.28 6.28
N GLY A 242 10.78 -2.20 5.02
CA GLY A 242 11.54 -2.65 3.88
C GLY A 242 11.37 -4.14 3.63
N SER A 243 10.51 -4.46 2.68
CA SER A 243 10.15 -5.81 2.30
C SER A 243 10.66 -6.14 0.90
N VAL A 244 10.63 -7.43 0.55
CA VAL A 244 11.07 -7.90 -0.76
C VAL A 244 10.15 -8.99 -1.30
N VAL A 245 9.84 -8.89 -2.58
CA VAL A 245 9.18 -9.93 -3.37
C VAL A 245 10.23 -10.74 -4.10
N ASP A 246 10.16 -12.06 -3.96
CA ASP A 246 10.82 -13.05 -4.81
C ASP A 246 9.77 -13.71 -5.72
N LEU A 247 9.89 -13.52 -7.02
CA LEU A 247 8.97 -14.08 -8.02
C LEU A 247 9.71 -15.07 -8.90
N VAL A 248 9.25 -16.32 -8.91
CA VAL A 248 9.74 -17.39 -9.79
C VAL A 248 8.62 -17.79 -10.75
N VAL A 249 8.84 -17.62 -12.04
CA VAL A 249 7.84 -17.87 -13.09
C VAL A 249 8.40 -18.71 -14.22
N GLU A 250 7.57 -19.58 -14.77
CA GLU A 250 7.77 -20.18 -16.08
C GLU A 250 7.20 -19.22 -17.13
N VAL A 251 8.00 -18.89 -18.14
CA VAL A 251 7.60 -18.01 -19.26
C VAL A 251 7.44 -18.78 -20.56
N GLU A 252 6.59 -18.29 -21.46
CA GLU A 252 6.33 -18.91 -22.77
C GLU A 252 7.54 -18.75 -23.70
N LYS A 253 8.07 -17.53 -23.75
CA LYS A 253 9.25 -17.16 -24.54
C LYS A 253 10.52 -17.30 -23.70
N GLU A 254 11.42 -18.17 -24.14
CA GLU A 254 12.75 -18.29 -23.54
C GLU A 254 13.52 -16.96 -23.65
N THR A 255 14.29 -16.63 -22.61
CA THR A 255 14.95 -15.32 -22.47
C THR A 255 16.27 -15.44 -21.73
N THR A 256 16.95 -14.31 -21.51
CA THR A 256 18.20 -14.20 -20.75
C THR A 256 18.08 -13.21 -19.60
N LYS A 257 19.06 -13.21 -18.69
CA LYS A 257 19.14 -12.24 -17.61
C LYS A 257 19.17 -10.81 -18.15
N GLU A 258 19.97 -10.59 -19.19
CA GLU A 258 20.19 -9.29 -19.82
C GLU A 258 18.90 -8.76 -20.45
N GLU A 259 18.15 -9.61 -21.14
CA GLU A 259 16.86 -9.24 -21.74
C GLU A 259 15.81 -8.87 -20.69
N VAL A 260 15.67 -9.68 -19.64
CA VAL A 260 14.75 -9.41 -18.53
C VAL A 260 15.08 -8.06 -17.87
N ASN A 261 16.37 -7.86 -17.54
CA ASN A 261 16.86 -6.64 -16.92
C ASN A 261 16.62 -5.41 -17.82
N GLN A 262 16.88 -5.53 -19.12
CA GLN A 262 16.67 -4.46 -20.09
C GLN A 262 15.18 -4.07 -20.16
N LYS A 263 14.26 -5.04 -20.18
CA LYS A 263 12.81 -4.77 -20.19
C LYS A 263 12.32 -4.10 -18.91
N MET A 264 12.88 -4.47 -17.76
CA MET A 264 12.58 -3.80 -16.49
C MET A 264 13.07 -2.36 -16.48
N LYS A 265 14.30 -2.11 -16.96
CA LYS A 265 14.88 -0.76 -17.08
C LYS A 265 14.08 0.13 -18.03
N GLU A 266 13.65 -0.41 -19.16
CA GLU A 266 12.78 0.27 -20.13
C GLU A 266 11.42 0.64 -19.51
N ALA A 267 10.79 -0.27 -18.77
CA ALA A 267 9.51 -0.02 -18.11
C ALA A 267 9.64 1.05 -17.01
N ALA A 268 10.66 0.95 -16.16
CA ALA A 268 10.97 1.89 -15.10
C ALA A 268 11.22 3.31 -15.62
N SER A 269 11.86 3.44 -16.78
CA SER A 269 12.18 4.74 -17.39
C SER A 269 11.02 5.36 -18.17
N ASN A 270 10.01 4.56 -18.53
CA ASN A 270 8.90 4.97 -19.40
C ASN A 270 7.54 4.82 -18.70
N GLY A 271 6.71 3.85 -19.13
CA GLY A 271 5.31 3.73 -18.72
C GLY A 271 5.07 3.51 -17.23
N MET A 272 6.10 3.15 -16.46
CA MET A 272 6.02 2.95 -15.01
C MET A 272 6.94 3.90 -14.23
N LYS A 273 7.36 5.03 -14.81
CA LYS A 273 8.18 6.03 -14.12
C LYS A 273 7.49 6.53 -12.85
N GLY A 274 8.20 6.50 -11.72
CA GLY A 274 7.67 6.84 -10.39
C GLY A 274 6.90 5.71 -9.69
N ILE A 275 6.66 4.59 -10.40
CA ILE A 275 6.04 3.38 -9.85
C ILE A 275 7.08 2.27 -9.70
N LEU A 276 7.83 1.99 -10.77
CA LEU A 276 8.89 1.01 -10.84
C LEU A 276 10.24 1.73 -10.92
N GLU A 277 11.14 1.41 -10.00
CA GLU A 277 12.54 1.80 -10.03
C GLU A 277 13.40 0.61 -10.46
N TYR A 278 14.46 0.85 -11.23
CA TYR A 278 15.43 -0.17 -11.62
C TYR A 278 16.77 0.12 -10.93
N SER A 279 17.23 -0.81 -10.08
CA SER A 279 18.46 -0.65 -9.33
C SER A 279 19.55 -1.61 -9.79
N GLU A 280 20.76 -1.07 -9.97
CA GLU A 280 22.01 -1.79 -10.20
C GLU A 280 22.88 -1.84 -8.92
N ASP A 281 22.42 -1.18 -7.84
CA ASP A 281 23.14 -1.08 -6.58
C ASP A 281 22.94 -2.34 -5.72
N PRO A 282 23.94 -2.74 -4.92
CA PRO A 282 23.85 -3.88 -4.00
C PRO A 282 23.08 -3.53 -2.73
N LEU A 283 21.79 -3.23 -2.87
CA LEU A 283 20.91 -2.75 -1.81
C LEU A 283 20.60 -3.84 -0.76
N VAL A 284 20.33 -3.39 0.48
CA VAL A 284 19.66 -4.18 1.52
C VAL A 284 18.38 -3.49 2.00
N SER A 285 17.58 -4.16 2.84
CA SER A 285 16.22 -3.70 3.17
C SER A 285 16.14 -2.32 3.83
N CYS A 286 17.16 -1.88 4.57
CA CYS A 286 17.15 -0.56 5.19
C CYS A 286 17.46 0.57 4.21
N ASP A 287 18.10 0.30 3.08
CA ASP A 287 18.49 1.32 2.11
C ASP A 287 17.29 1.87 1.32
N ILE A 288 16.20 1.10 1.28
CA ILE A 288 14.98 1.48 0.57
C ILE A 288 13.93 2.15 1.47
N VAL A 289 14.19 2.28 2.78
CA VAL A 289 13.25 2.94 3.70
C VAL A 289 13.11 4.41 3.33
N GLY A 290 11.88 4.87 3.17
CA GLY A 290 11.55 6.21 2.66
C GLY A 290 11.47 6.30 1.14
N ASN A 291 11.74 5.23 0.39
CA ASN A 291 11.62 5.25 -1.07
C ASN A 291 10.13 5.20 -1.49
N PRO A 292 9.66 6.16 -2.32
CA PRO A 292 8.25 6.26 -2.68
C PRO A 292 7.83 5.37 -3.85
N HIS A 293 8.74 4.61 -4.48
CA HIS A 293 8.37 3.68 -5.56
C HIS A 293 7.60 2.48 -5.00
N SER A 294 6.69 1.92 -5.81
CA SER A 294 5.95 0.71 -5.43
C SER A 294 6.82 -0.54 -5.49
N SER A 295 7.79 -0.54 -6.41
CA SER A 295 8.63 -1.68 -6.74
C SER A 295 10.01 -1.14 -7.11
N ILE A 296 11.04 -1.64 -6.45
CA ILE A 296 12.45 -1.31 -6.73
C ILE A 296 13.12 -2.61 -7.17
N PHE A 297 13.22 -2.79 -8.48
CA PHE A 297 13.73 -4.00 -9.11
C PHE A 297 15.22 -4.18 -8.84
N ASP A 298 15.59 -5.33 -8.29
CA ASP A 298 16.97 -5.71 -7.99
C ASP A 298 17.57 -6.47 -9.17
N SER A 299 18.31 -5.75 -10.02
CA SER A 299 18.85 -6.31 -11.26
C SER A 299 19.99 -7.31 -11.05
N LEU A 300 20.65 -7.26 -9.89
CA LEU A 300 21.73 -8.16 -9.53
C LEU A 300 21.19 -9.56 -9.23
N SER A 301 19.98 -9.62 -8.67
CA SER A 301 19.28 -10.85 -8.24
C SER A 301 18.51 -11.59 -9.33
N THR A 302 18.48 -11.08 -10.56
CA THR A 302 17.84 -11.76 -11.70
C THR A 302 18.56 -13.07 -12.03
N MET A 303 17.80 -14.17 -12.10
CA MET A 303 18.28 -15.49 -12.51
C MET A 303 17.39 -16.03 -13.62
N VAL A 304 18.00 -16.62 -14.65
CA VAL A 304 17.28 -17.26 -15.76
C VAL A 304 17.87 -18.63 -16.01
N ASN A 305 17.01 -19.64 -16.13
CA ASN A 305 17.35 -21.01 -16.50
C ASN A 305 16.37 -21.50 -17.56
N GLY A 306 16.71 -21.32 -18.84
CA GLY A 306 15.82 -21.52 -19.97
C GLY A 306 14.55 -20.66 -19.82
N LYS A 307 13.39 -21.32 -19.70
CA LYS A 307 12.09 -20.66 -19.50
C LYS A 307 11.75 -20.35 -18.04
N MET A 308 12.61 -20.69 -17.09
CA MET A 308 12.41 -20.35 -15.68
C MET A 308 13.10 -19.02 -15.37
N VAL A 309 12.34 -18.02 -14.96
CA VAL A 309 12.83 -16.68 -14.60
C VAL A 309 12.56 -16.44 -13.12
N LYS A 310 13.58 -16.01 -12.40
CA LYS A 310 13.47 -15.53 -11.02
C LYS A 310 13.90 -14.06 -10.98
N VAL A 311 13.04 -13.22 -10.39
CA VAL A 311 13.33 -11.80 -10.16
C VAL A 311 13.02 -11.41 -8.73
N VAL A 312 13.70 -10.35 -8.27
CA VAL A 312 13.55 -9.81 -6.93
C VAL A 312 13.20 -8.33 -7.03
N SER A 313 12.27 -7.88 -6.20
CA SER A 313 11.95 -6.46 -6.07
C SER A 313 11.74 -6.06 -4.62
N TRP A 314 12.45 -5.02 -4.20
CA TRP A 314 12.27 -4.37 -2.92
C TRP A 314 11.04 -3.45 -2.94
N TYR A 315 10.53 -3.12 -1.76
CA TYR A 315 9.52 -2.10 -1.55
C TYR A 315 9.50 -1.67 -0.08
N ASP A 316 9.47 -0.36 0.15
CA ASP A 316 9.03 0.17 1.44
C ASP A 316 7.53 -0.09 1.53
N ASN A 317 7.12 -0.95 2.47
CA ASN A 317 5.75 -1.41 2.56
C ASN A 317 4.80 -0.35 3.16
N GLU A 318 5.32 0.83 3.51
CA GLU A 318 4.57 1.93 4.10
C GLU A 318 4.61 3.19 3.24
N ILE A 319 5.79 3.72 2.94
CA ILE A 319 5.98 4.95 2.17
C ILE A 319 5.64 4.71 0.70
N GLY A 320 6.19 3.67 0.08
CA GLY A 320 5.86 3.33 -1.32
C GLY A 320 4.36 3.09 -1.48
N TYR A 321 3.74 2.39 -0.52
CA TYR A 321 2.29 2.16 -0.54
C TYR A 321 1.47 3.43 -0.28
N SER A 322 1.86 4.26 0.68
CA SER A 322 1.16 5.52 0.99
C SER A 322 1.27 6.53 -0.14
N ALA A 323 2.39 6.55 -0.87
CA ALA A 323 2.55 7.34 -2.09
C ALA A 323 1.53 6.92 -3.14
N ARG A 324 1.29 5.60 -3.32
CA ARG A 324 0.23 5.12 -4.22
C ARG A 324 -1.18 5.51 -3.78
N VAL A 325 -1.44 5.60 -2.47
CA VAL A 325 -2.72 6.12 -1.97
C VAL A 325 -2.87 7.60 -2.37
N VAL A 326 -1.84 8.42 -2.19
CA VAL A 326 -1.84 9.84 -2.57
C VAL A 326 -1.99 10.01 -4.09
N ASP A 327 -1.27 9.23 -4.89
CA ASP A 327 -1.38 9.24 -6.34
C ASP A 327 -2.78 8.83 -6.80
N LEU A 328 -3.38 7.83 -6.14
CA LEU A 328 -4.73 7.37 -6.47
C LEU A 328 -5.77 8.44 -6.14
N ILE A 329 -5.67 9.12 -4.99
CA ILE A 329 -6.53 10.26 -4.65
C ILE A 329 -6.54 11.29 -5.78
N LYS A 330 -5.35 11.64 -6.30
CA LYS A 330 -5.21 12.60 -7.39
C LYS A 330 -5.79 12.11 -8.71
N ALA A 331 -5.71 10.81 -8.98
CA ALA A 331 -6.19 10.22 -10.23
C ALA A 331 -7.73 10.10 -10.29
N ILE A 332 -8.40 10.01 -9.13
CA ILE A 332 -9.85 9.84 -9.06
C ILE A 332 -10.64 11.15 -8.86
N SER A 333 -9.93 12.24 -8.52
CA SER A 333 -10.51 13.55 -8.18
C SER A 333 -10.61 14.52 -9.35
#